data_AF-A0A7L3LYI3-F1
#
_entry.id   AF-A0A7L3LYI3-F1
#
_cell.length_a   1.000
_cell.length_b   1.000
_cell.length_c   1.000
_cell.angle_alpha   90.00
_cell.angle_beta   90.00
_cell.angle_gamma   90.00
#
_symmetry.space_group_name_H-M   'P 1'
#
loop_
_entity.id
_entity.type
_entity.pdbx_description
1 polymer ?
#
loop_
_entity_poly.entity_id
_entity_poly.type
_entity_poly.pdbx_seq_one_letter_code
_entity_poly.pdbx_strand_id
1 'polypeptide(L)'
;GFAFVEYEVPEAAQLALEQMNSVMLGGRNIKVGRPSNIGQAQPIIDQLAEEARAFNRIYVASVHQDLSDDDIKSVFEAFGKIKSCTLARDPTTGKHKGYGFI
;
A
#
# COMPACT_ATOMS: atom_id res chain seq x y z
N GLY A 1 -5.15 25.07 -2.29
CA GLY A 1 -4.50 24.67 -1.02
C GLY A 1 -3.66 23.43 -1.27
N PHE A 2 -2.89 23.02 -0.28
CA PHE A 2 -2.16 21.74 -0.26
C PHE A 2 -2.45 21.03 1.07
N ALA A 3 -2.24 19.71 1.10
CA ALA A 3 -2.35 18.89 2.30
C ALA A 3 -1.31 17.77 2.21
N PHE A 4 -0.96 17.20 3.37
CA PHE A 4 -0.16 15.98 3.45
C PHE A 4 -1.07 14.84 3.89
N VAL A 5 -0.91 13.68 3.26
CA VAL A 5 -1.60 12.45 3.60
C VAL A 5 -0.56 11.47 4.09
N GLU A 6 -0.71 11.02 5.33
CA GLU A 6 0.11 9.97 5.92
C GLU A 6 -0.66 8.65 5.84
N TYR A 7 -0.01 7.62 5.30
CA TYR A 7 -0.53 6.26 5.26
C TYR A 7 0.20 5.40 6.27
N GLU A 8 -0.41 4.30 6.67
CA GLU A 8 0.19 3.35 7.62
C GLU A 8 1.37 2.58 7.03
N VAL A 9 1.40 2.42 5.70
CA VAL A 9 2.44 1.68 5.00
C VAL A 9 2.95 2.47 3.79
N PRO A 10 4.26 2.40 3.48
CA PRO A 10 4.84 3.17 2.38
C PRO A 10 4.30 2.76 1.01
N GLU A 11 3.90 1.49 0.84
CA GLU A 11 3.32 0.97 -0.41
C GLU A 11 1.98 1.65 -0.75
N ALA A 12 1.18 2.01 0.26
CA ALA A 12 -0.06 2.75 0.08
C ALA A 12 0.21 4.18 -0.42
N ALA A 13 1.23 4.85 0.12
CA ALA A 13 1.65 6.17 -0.33
C ALA A 13 2.17 6.14 -1.79
N GLN A 14 2.93 5.10 -2.13
CA GLN A 14 3.44 4.88 -3.50
C GLN A 14 2.29 4.66 -4.50
N LEU A 15 1.32 3.80 -4.19
CA LEU A 15 0.15 3.59 -5.05
C LEU A 15 -0.70 4.85 -5.21
N ALA A 16 -0.91 5.60 -4.12
CA ALA A 16 -1.63 6.87 -4.18
C ALA A 16 -0.90 7.89 -5.07
N LEU A 17 0.44 7.95 -4.99
CA LEU A 17 1.25 8.80 -5.85
C LEU A 17 1.07 8.45 -7.33
N GLU A 18 1.06 7.17 -7.67
CA GLU A 18 0.96 6.70 -9.06
C GLU A 18 -0.45 6.86 -9.63
N GLN A 19 -1.49 6.54 -8.86
CA GLN A 19 -2.87 6.52 -9.35
C GLN A 19 -3.59 7.87 -9.21
N MET A 20 -3.29 8.66 -8.17
CA MET A 20 -4.05 9.87 -7.87
C MET A 20 -3.44 11.14 -8.49
N ASN A 21 -2.23 11.06 -9.03
CA ASN A 21 -1.63 12.22 -9.66
C ASN A 21 -2.42 12.63 -10.92
N SER A 22 -2.80 13.90 -11.00
CA SER A 22 -3.63 14.49 -12.06
C SER A 22 -5.12 14.07 -12.07
N VAL A 23 -5.61 13.39 -11.03
CA VAL A 23 -7.05 13.09 -10.91
C VAL A 23 -7.86 14.39 -10.76
N MET A 24 -9.03 14.45 -11.40
CA MET A 24 -9.93 15.60 -11.32
C MET A 24 -10.74 15.53 -10.01
N LEU A 25 -10.54 16.52 -9.13
CA LEU A 25 -11.26 16.66 -7.88
C LEU A 25 -11.82 18.08 -7.76
N GLY A 26 -13.15 18.22 -7.65
CA GLY A 26 -13.80 19.53 -7.55
C GLY A 26 -13.51 20.47 -8.73
N GLY A 27 -13.39 19.92 -9.95
CA GLY A 27 -13.10 20.68 -11.17
C GLY A 27 -11.64 21.11 -11.34
N ARG A 28 -10.71 20.61 -10.51
CA ARG A 28 -9.27 20.87 -10.63
C ARG A 28 -8.48 19.57 -10.59
N ASN A 29 -7.41 19.49 -11.38
CA ASN A 29 -6.51 18.34 -11.34
C ASN A 29 -5.59 18.46 -10.13
N ILE A 30 -5.58 17.44 -9.29
CA ILE A 30 -4.70 17.40 -8.11
C ILE A 30 -3.28 17.00 -8.50
N LYS A 31 -2.30 17.47 -7.73
CA LYS A 31 -0.90 17.04 -7.85
C LYS A 31 -0.55 16.22 -6.62
N VAL A 32 -0.07 15.00 -6.83
CA VAL A 32 0.40 14.14 -5.76
C VAL A 32 1.91 13.98 -5.94
N GLY A 33 2.67 14.13 -4.86
CA GLY A 33 4.12 14.13 -4.87
C GLY A 33 4.67 13.65 -3.53
N ARG A 34 5.93 13.22 -3.52
CA ARG A 34 6.63 12.92 -2.27
C ARG A 34 6.91 14.23 -1.50
N PRO A 35 6.93 14.21 -0.15
CA PRO A 35 7.20 15.41 0.65
C PRO A 35 8.59 15.97 0.33
N SER A 36 8.76 17.29 0.29
CA SER A 36 10.03 17.91 -0.16
C SER A 36 11.20 17.79 0.83
N ASN A 37 10.98 17.28 2.04
CA ASN A 37 11.95 17.30 3.15
C ASN A 37 12.77 16.00 3.31
N ILE A 38 13.03 15.26 2.22
CA ILE A 38 13.62 13.90 2.24
C ILE A 38 15.16 13.89 2.25
N GLY A 39 15.83 15.05 2.35
CA GLY A 39 17.26 15.19 2.04
C GLY A 39 18.21 14.23 2.78
N GLN A 40 17.89 13.83 4.02
CA GLN A 40 18.69 12.87 4.80
C GLN A 40 18.12 11.44 4.79
N ALA A 41 16.85 11.27 4.40
CA ALA A 41 16.17 9.97 4.40
C ALA A 41 16.25 9.25 3.04
N GLN A 42 16.67 9.94 1.97
CA GLN A 42 16.81 9.37 0.64
C GLN A 42 17.64 8.06 0.58
N PRO A 43 18.86 7.98 1.16
CA PRO A 43 19.65 6.75 1.11
C PRO A 43 18.99 5.59 1.87
N ILE A 44 18.26 5.88 2.95
CA ILE A 44 17.53 4.86 3.72
C ILE A 44 16.37 4.31 2.90
N ILE A 45 15.64 5.17 2.19
CA ILE A 45 14.54 4.78 1.31
C ILE A 45 15.04 3.90 0.17
N ASP A 46 16.17 4.26 -0.44
CA ASP A 46 16.75 3.48 -1.54
C ASP A 46 17.21 2.10 -1.06
N GLN A 47 17.82 2.03 0.13
CA GLN A 47 18.22 0.76 0.74
C GLN A 47 17.02 -0.14 1.06
N LEU A 48 15.94 0.42 1.64
CA LEU A 48 14.70 -0.32 1.92
C LEU A 48 14.05 -0.84 0.63
N ALA A 49 14.09 -0.07 -0.45
CA ALA A 49 13.55 -0.47 -1.75
C ALA A 49 14.39 -1.59 -2.41
N GLU A 50 15.71 -1.57 -2.22
CA GLU A 50 16.62 -2.63 -2.67
C GLU A 50 16.34 -3.95 -1.92
N GLU A 51 16.17 -3.88 -0.60
CA GLU A 51 15.80 -5.03 0.24
C GLU A 51 14.41 -5.58 -0.11
N ALA A 52 13.43 -4.70 -0.34
CA ALA A 52 12.09 -5.10 -0.75
C ALA A 52 12.09 -5.88 -2.07
N ARG A 53 12.99 -5.53 -3.02
CA ARG A 53 13.14 -6.25 -4.31
C ARG A 53 13.62 -7.70 -4.15
N ALA A 54 14.21 -8.06 -3.02
CA ALA A 54 14.61 -9.45 -2.73
C ALA A 54 13.41 -10.35 -2.38
N PHE A 55 12.25 -9.78 -2.10
CA PHE A 55 11.04 -10.52 -1.74
C PHE A 55 9.98 -10.37 -2.84
N ASN A 56 9.33 -11.48 -3.21
CA ASN A 56 8.14 -11.46 -4.06
C ASN A 56 6.90 -11.08 -3.23
N ARG A 57 6.98 -9.96 -2.51
CA ARG A 57 5.94 -9.47 -1.61
C ARG A 57 5.12 -8.42 -2.33
N ILE A 58 3.80 -8.57 -2.34
CA ILE A 58 2.87 -7.60 -2.93
C ILE A 58 1.97 -7.00 -1.85
N TYR A 59 1.62 -5.74 -2.05
CA TYR A 59 0.65 -5.03 -1.21
C TYR A 59 -0.72 -5.05 -1.89
N VAL A 60 -1.75 -5.44 -1.13
CA VAL A 60 -3.14 -5.49 -1.59
C VAL A 60 -3.95 -4.52 -0.74
N ALA A 61 -4.63 -3.58 -1.38
CA ALA A 61 -5.53 -2.63 -0.73
C ALA A 61 -6.96 -2.78 -1.25
N SER A 62 -7.90 -2.12 -0.58
CA SER A 62 -9.33 -2.12 -0.93
C SER A 62 -9.99 -3.50 -0.81
N VAL A 63 -9.55 -4.31 0.15
CA VAL A 63 -10.13 -5.62 0.46
C VAL A 63 -11.47 -5.44 1.18
N HIS A 64 -12.52 -6.09 0.68
CA HIS A 64 -13.86 -6.05 1.26
C HIS A 64 -13.89 -6.68 2.66
N GLN A 65 -14.65 -6.09 3.60
CA GLN A 65 -14.70 -6.50 5.04
C GLN A 65 -15.12 -7.95 5.30
N ASP A 66 -15.76 -8.58 4.32
CA ASP A 66 -16.23 -9.96 4.39
C ASP A 66 -15.18 -10.98 3.90
N LEU A 67 -14.07 -10.52 3.32
CA LEU A 67 -13.02 -11.37 2.79
C LEU A 67 -11.97 -11.68 3.86
N SER A 68 -11.65 -12.95 4.00
CA SER A 68 -10.61 -13.44 4.90
C SER A 68 -9.25 -13.56 4.22
N ASP A 69 -8.20 -13.81 5.00
CA ASP A 69 -6.86 -14.10 4.50
C ASP A 69 -6.86 -15.31 3.55
N ASP A 70 -7.69 -16.32 3.85
CA ASP A 70 -7.84 -17.54 3.03
C ASP A 70 -8.57 -17.26 1.71
N ASP A 71 -9.56 -16.37 1.69
CA ASP A 71 -10.25 -15.98 0.45
C ASP A 71 -9.27 -15.26 -0.49
N ILE A 72 -8.51 -14.30 0.04
CA ILE A 72 -7.48 -13.58 -0.72
C ILE A 72 -6.40 -14.54 -1.20
N LYS A 73 -5.92 -15.43 -0.32
CA LYS A 73 -4.94 -16.45 -0.69
C LYS A 73 -5.46 -17.33 -1.83
N SER A 74 -6.70 -17.82 -1.74
CA SER A 74 -7.30 -18.68 -2.78
C SER A 74 -7.40 -18.00 -4.14
N VAL A 75 -7.74 -16.70 -4.15
CA VAL A 75 -7.79 -15.92 -5.39
C VAL A 75 -6.39 -15.73 -5.99
N PHE A 76 -5.40 -15.39 -5.16
CA PHE A 76 -4.05 -15.12 -5.64
C PHE A 76 -3.22 -16.38 -5.92
N GLU A 77 -3.61 -17.55 -5.38
CA GLU A 77 -2.97 -18.84 -5.67
C GLU A 77 -3.06 -19.22 -7.16
N ALA A 78 -4.03 -18.65 -7.89
CA ALA A 78 -4.14 -18.79 -9.35
C ALA A 78 -2.90 -18.24 -10.09
N PHE A 79 -2.15 -17.30 -9.50
CA PHE A 79 -0.94 -16.72 -10.09
C PHE A 79 0.34 -17.45 -9.65
N GLY A 80 0.26 -18.37 -8.69
CA GLY A 80 1.40 -19.15 -8.22
C GLY A 80 1.29 -19.54 -6.75
N LYS A 81 2.28 -20.31 -6.28
CA LYS A 81 2.32 -20.77 -4.89
C LYS A 81 2.58 -19.60 -3.93
N ILE A 82 1.62 -19.33 -3.05
CA ILE A 82 1.74 -18.30 -2.01
C ILE A 82 2.55 -18.81 -0.83
N LYS A 83 3.54 -18.02 -0.38
CA LYS A 83 4.31 -18.30 0.85
C LYS A 83 3.57 -17.85 2.11
N SER A 84 3.00 -16.65 2.08
CA SER A 84 2.27 -16.05 3.20
C SER A 84 1.18 -15.15 2.63
N CYS A 85 0.05 -15.04 3.32
CA CYS A 85 -0.99 -14.06 3.02
C CYS A 85 -1.48 -13.55 4.38
N THR A 86 -1.44 -12.24 4.59
CA THR A 86 -1.83 -11.65 5.87
C THR A 86 -2.48 -10.30 5.64
N LEU A 87 -3.75 -10.21 6.01
CA LEU A 87 -4.48 -8.95 6.09
C LEU A 87 -4.13 -8.24 7.40
N ALA A 88 -3.89 -6.93 7.31
CA ALA A 88 -3.68 -6.11 8.48
C ALA A 88 -4.99 -6.01 9.26
N ARG A 89 -4.94 -6.32 10.55
CA ARG A 89 -6.12 -6.34 11.43
C ARG A 89 -6.04 -5.26 12.48
N ASP A 90 -7.21 -4.74 12.81
CA ASP A 90 -7.38 -3.82 13.93
C ASP A 90 -7.22 -4.61 15.25
N PRO A 91 -6.34 -4.17 16.16
CA PRO A 91 -6.02 -4.91 17.38
C PRO A 91 -7.16 -4.93 18.41
N THR A 92 -8.13 -4.01 18.30
CA THR A 92 -9.26 -3.92 19.24
C THR A 92 -10.45 -4.72 18.74
N THR A 93 -10.78 -4.62 17.46
CA THR A 93 -11.97 -5.26 16.87
C THR A 93 -11.68 -6.62 16.23
N GLY A 94 -10.40 -6.92 15.92
CA GLY A 94 -9.98 -8.13 15.22
C GLY A 94 -10.35 -8.17 13.73
N LYS A 95 -11.09 -7.18 13.24
CA LYS A 95 -11.46 -7.04 11.83
C LYS A 95 -10.28 -6.55 11.01
N HIS A 96 -10.19 -6.99 9.75
CA HIS A 96 -9.15 -6.49 8.87
C HIS A 96 -9.43 -5.06 8.41
N LYS A 97 -8.36 -4.30 8.15
CA LYS A 97 -8.39 -2.87 7.80
C LYS A 97 -8.55 -2.63 6.30
N GLY A 98 -8.93 -3.66 5.55
CA GLY A 98 -9.08 -3.59 4.09
C GLY A 98 -7.77 -3.57 3.30
N TYR A 99 -6.64 -3.92 3.92
CA TYR A 99 -5.36 -4.09 3.22
C TYR A 99 -4.55 -5.23 3.82
N GLY A 100 -3.55 -5.71 3.08
CA GLY A 100 -2.67 -6.80 3.49
C GLY A 100 -1.49 -7.01 2.56
N PHE A 101 -0.76 -8.07 2.82
CA PHE A 101 0.42 -8.46 2.07
C PHE A 101 0.39 -9.94 1.72
N ILE A 102 0.90 -10.27 0.53
CA ILE A 102 1.08 -11.63 0.02
C ILE A 102 2.57 -11.80 -0.35
#